data_AF-A0AAN8WQW0-F1
#
_entry.id   AF-A0AAN8WQW0-F1
#
_cell.length_a   1.000
_cell.length_b   1.000
_cell.length_c   1.000
_cell.angle_alpha   90.00
_cell.angle_beta   90.00
_cell.angle_gamma   90.00
#
_symmetry.space_group_name_H-M   'P 1'
#
loop_
_entity.id
_entity.type
_entity.pdbx_description
1 polymer ?
#
loop_
_entity_poly.entity_id
_entity_poly.type
_entity_poly.pdbx_seq_one_letter_code
_entity_poly.pdbx_strand_id
1 'polypeptide(L)'
;MSSALFKVQLWPCLVLHNILPVPVSLEPPGMVATSILMPGCSIQLTKARLGSMFLQLQLMDYQCRDWVCGKSIEANPPELSVWTFESQGDLINGPLYLDLGMHVARTKCTLSLSIYCPFWMVNKTGHMLTYRVSLK
;
A
#
# COMPACT_ATOMS: atom_id res chain seq x y z
N MET A 1 9.53 -15.59 -49.43
CA MET A 1 9.23 -14.53 -48.43
C MET A 1 9.57 -15.08 -47.05
N SER A 2 10.62 -14.56 -46.42
CA SER A 2 11.05 -14.99 -45.08
C SER A 2 10.22 -14.24 -44.04
N SER A 3 9.39 -14.96 -43.28
CA SER A 3 8.68 -14.39 -42.12
C SER A 3 9.64 -14.34 -40.92
N ALA A 4 9.72 -13.19 -40.25
CA ALA A 4 10.46 -13.04 -39.00
C ALA A 4 9.50 -13.10 -37.81
N LEU A 5 9.81 -13.96 -36.83
CA LEU A 5 9.07 -14.08 -35.57
C LEU A 5 9.76 -13.24 -34.49
N PHE A 6 9.01 -12.37 -33.83
CA PHE A 6 9.50 -11.58 -32.70
C PHE A 6 8.72 -11.94 -31.43
N LYS A 7 9.42 -12.04 -30.30
CA LYS A 7 8.82 -12.21 -28.97
C LYS A 7 8.93 -10.89 -28.20
N VAL A 8 7.78 -10.26 -27.93
CA VAL A 8 7.69 -9.03 -27.13
C VAL A 8 7.24 -9.41 -25.71
N GLN A 9 8.00 -8.99 -24.70
CA GLN A 9 7.64 -9.19 -23.29
C GLN A 9 7.51 -7.83 -22.61
N LEU A 10 6.32 -7.56 -22.09
CA LEU A 10 6.00 -6.33 -21.36
C LEU A 10 6.08 -6.59 -19.86
N TRP A 11 6.77 -5.73 -19.14
CA TRP A 11 6.85 -5.76 -17.69
C TRP A 11 5.95 -4.65 -17.13
N PRO A 12 5.22 -4.89 -16.01
CA PRO A 12 4.43 -3.84 -15.39
C PRO A 12 5.34 -2.73 -14.86
N CYS A 13 4.90 -1.49 -14.95
CA CYS A 13 5.66 -0.35 -14.41
C CYS A 13 5.78 -0.43 -12.88
N LEU A 14 4.70 -0.85 -12.22
CA LEU A 14 4.57 -0.87 -10.78
C LEU A 14 3.85 -2.13 -10.32
N VAL A 15 4.34 -2.77 -9.27
CA VAL A 15 3.69 -3.87 -8.58
C VAL A 15 3.59 -3.52 -7.10
N LEU A 16 2.40 -3.68 -6.52
CA LEU A 16 2.16 -3.49 -5.10
C LEU A 16 1.95 -4.85 -4.43
N HIS A 17 2.64 -5.09 -3.32
CA HIS A 17 2.59 -6.30 -2.51
C HIS A 17 2.04 -5.97 -1.12
N ASN A 18 1.04 -6.73 -0.67
CA ASN A 18 0.54 -6.65 0.69
C ASN A 18 1.21 -7.71 1.57
N ILE A 19 2.10 -7.30 2.48
CA ILE A 19 2.75 -8.18 3.46
C ILE A 19 2.07 -8.04 4.84
N LEU A 20 0.99 -7.27 4.94
CA LEU A 20 0.20 -7.14 6.16
C LEU A 20 -0.71 -8.37 6.34
N PRO A 21 -1.05 -8.72 7.59
CA PRO A 21 -2.01 -9.79 7.87
C PRO A 21 -3.47 -9.38 7.66
N VAL A 22 -3.72 -8.19 7.11
CA VAL A 22 -5.05 -7.64 6.83
C VAL A 22 -5.18 -7.23 5.37
N PRO A 23 -6.39 -7.22 4.79
CA PRO A 23 -6.60 -6.72 3.43
C PRO A 23 -6.30 -5.22 3.31
N VAL A 24 -5.74 -4.82 2.16
CA VAL A 24 -5.49 -3.41 1.82
C VAL A 24 -6.31 -3.07 0.58
N SER A 25 -7.16 -2.04 0.64
CA SER A 25 -7.84 -1.54 -0.55
C SER A 25 -7.06 -0.43 -1.22
N LEU A 26 -7.17 -0.35 -2.55
CA LEU A 26 -6.59 0.71 -3.35
C LEU A 26 -7.50 1.00 -4.56
N GLU A 27 -7.34 2.18 -5.12
CA GLU A 27 -7.92 2.54 -6.42
C GLU A 27 -6.82 2.48 -7.49
N PRO A 28 -6.84 1.48 -8.39
CA PRO A 28 -5.83 1.38 -9.43
C PRO A 28 -5.91 2.55 -10.42
N PRO A 29 -4.77 3.03 -10.94
CA PRO A 29 -4.74 4.13 -11.90
C PRO A 29 -5.53 3.78 -13.17
N GLY A 30 -6.48 4.63 -13.53
CA GLY A 30 -7.31 4.45 -14.73
C GLY A 30 -8.37 3.37 -14.60
N MET A 31 -8.83 3.10 -13.38
CA MET A 31 -9.98 2.24 -13.05
C MET A 31 -10.90 2.99 -12.07
N VAL A 32 -12.22 2.85 -12.24
CA VAL A 32 -13.25 3.49 -11.39
C VAL A 32 -13.69 2.55 -10.25
N ALA A 33 -12.89 1.51 -9.95
CA ALA A 33 -13.25 0.47 -9.01
C ALA A 33 -12.15 0.26 -7.99
N THR A 34 -12.53 0.24 -6.71
CA THR A 34 -11.67 -0.14 -5.60
C THR A 34 -11.31 -1.62 -5.73
N SER A 35 -10.03 -1.93 -5.67
CA SER A 35 -9.51 -3.29 -5.63
C SER A 35 -9.08 -3.63 -4.21
N ILE A 36 -9.40 -4.84 -3.75
CA ILE A 36 -9.00 -5.34 -2.43
C ILE A 36 -7.81 -6.29 -2.61
N LEU A 37 -6.69 -5.94 -2.01
CA LEU A 37 -5.46 -6.71 -2.01
C LEU A 37 -5.36 -7.54 -0.74
N MET A 38 -5.62 -8.84 -0.86
CA MET A 38 -5.61 -9.78 0.28
C MET A 38 -4.20 -9.93 0.89
N PRO A 39 -4.09 -10.39 2.15
CA PRO A 39 -2.81 -10.69 2.79
C PRO A 39 -1.93 -11.61 1.93
N GLY A 40 -0.67 -11.24 1.74
CA GLY A 40 0.31 -11.98 0.94
C GLY A 40 0.14 -11.86 -0.58
N CYS A 41 -0.91 -11.17 -1.07
CA CYS A 41 -1.14 -11.01 -2.50
C CYS A 41 -0.42 -9.80 -3.09
N SER A 42 -0.34 -9.76 -4.42
CA SER A 42 0.23 -8.65 -5.18
C SER A 42 -0.66 -8.24 -6.35
N ILE A 43 -0.66 -6.96 -6.71
CA ILE A 43 -1.39 -6.40 -7.85
C ILE A 43 -0.43 -5.64 -8.77
N GLN A 44 -0.62 -5.80 -10.08
CA GLN A 44 0.15 -5.08 -11.10
C GLN A 44 -0.59 -3.81 -11.51
N LEU A 45 0.06 -2.66 -11.37
CA LEU A 45 -0.47 -1.36 -11.74
C LEU A 45 0.15 -0.92 -13.07
N THR A 46 -0.24 -1.61 -14.15
CA THR A 46 0.36 -1.42 -15.49
C THR A 46 0.17 -0.02 -16.06
N LYS A 47 -0.90 0.68 -15.65
CA LYS A 47 -1.18 2.07 -16.04
C LYS A 47 -0.49 3.11 -15.16
N ALA A 48 0.32 2.69 -14.19
CA ALA A 48 1.01 3.60 -13.29
C ALA A 48 2.07 4.44 -14.01
N ARG A 49 2.17 5.71 -13.63
CA ARG A 49 3.19 6.66 -14.10
C ARG A 49 4.06 7.11 -12.92
N LEU A 50 5.31 6.66 -12.89
CA LEU A 50 6.25 7.05 -11.85
C LEU A 50 6.52 8.56 -11.91
N GLY A 51 6.57 9.22 -10.76
CA GLY A 51 6.77 10.67 -10.60
C GLY A 51 5.53 11.54 -10.80
N SER A 52 4.43 11.00 -11.35
CA SER A 52 3.22 11.78 -11.63
C SER A 52 1.92 11.11 -11.17
N MET A 53 2.01 9.97 -10.50
CA MET A 53 0.84 9.21 -10.04
C MET A 53 0.68 9.33 -8.54
N PHE A 54 -0.56 9.52 -8.12
CA PHE A 54 -0.98 9.42 -6.73
C PHE A 54 -1.54 8.03 -6.45
N LEU A 55 -1.08 7.39 -5.39
CA LEU A 55 -1.58 6.11 -4.89
C LEU A 55 -2.27 6.33 -3.55
N GLN A 56 -3.53 5.93 -3.47
CA GLN A 56 -4.29 5.90 -2.23
C GLN A 56 -4.48 4.47 -1.77
N LEU A 57 -4.07 4.19 -0.53
CA LEU A 57 -4.23 2.92 0.15
C LEU A 57 -5.16 3.11 1.34
N GLN A 58 -5.94 2.08 1.64
CA GLN A 58 -6.84 2.08 2.79
C GLN A 58 -6.84 0.73 3.51
N LEU A 59 -6.98 0.79 4.83
CA LEU A 59 -7.21 -0.36 5.70
C LEU A 59 -8.59 -0.19 6.31
N MET A 60 -9.49 -1.14 6.04
CA MET A 60 -10.85 -1.10 6.55
C MET A 60 -10.94 -1.85 7.87
N ASP A 61 -11.67 -1.28 8.83
CA ASP A 61 -11.99 -1.90 10.13
C ASP A 61 -10.77 -2.43 10.91
N TYR A 62 -9.63 -1.76 10.83
CA TYR A 62 -8.47 -2.08 11.66
C TYR A 62 -8.54 -1.27 12.95
N GLN A 63 -8.56 -1.93 14.11
CA GLN A 63 -8.76 -1.26 15.41
C GLN A 63 -10.08 -0.46 15.47
N CYS A 64 -11.14 -0.98 14.83
CA CYS A 64 -12.47 -0.34 14.73
C CYS A 64 -12.44 1.01 14.01
N ARG A 65 -11.49 1.20 13.09
CA ARG A 65 -11.30 2.43 12.32
C ARG A 65 -10.88 2.11 10.90
N ASP A 66 -11.26 3.02 10.00
CA ASP A 66 -10.75 3.03 8.65
C ASP A 66 -9.53 3.94 8.59
N TRP A 67 -8.47 3.47 7.96
CA TRP A 67 -7.20 4.19 7.84
C TRP A 67 -6.93 4.48 6.38
N VAL A 68 -6.52 5.71 6.06
CA VAL A 68 -6.27 6.13 4.68
C VAL A 68 -4.89 6.76 4.57
N CYS A 69 -4.14 6.40 3.54
CA CYS A 69 -2.86 7.01 3.19
C CYS A 69 -2.82 7.29 1.69
N GLY A 70 -2.58 8.54 1.32
CA GLY A 70 -2.36 8.97 -0.05
C GLY A 70 -0.93 9.47 -0.25
N LYS A 71 -0.20 8.93 -1.23
CA LYS A 71 1.18 9.33 -1.55
C LYS A 71 1.41 9.41 -3.06
N SER A 72 2.18 10.42 -3.48
CA SER A 72 2.73 10.44 -4.84
C SER A 72 3.84 9.40 -4.95
N ILE A 73 3.80 8.58 -5.99
CA ILE A 73 4.87 7.62 -6.28
C ILE A 73 5.98 8.36 -6.99
N GLU A 74 7.10 8.57 -6.31
CA GLU A 74 8.28 9.22 -6.88
C GLU A 74 8.90 8.38 -8.01
N ALA A 75 9.66 9.05 -8.89
CA ALA A 75 10.40 8.35 -9.93
C ALA A 75 11.50 7.47 -9.37
N ASN A 76 12.13 7.86 -8.25
CA ASN A 76 13.21 7.15 -7.56
C ASN A 76 12.99 7.26 -6.03
N PRO A 77 12.02 6.54 -5.46
CA PRO A 77 11.78 6.56 -4.02
C PRO A 77 12.94 5.88 -3.26
N PRO A 78 13.11 6.18 -1.97
CA PRO A 78 14.05 5.46 -1.11
C PRO A 78 13.65 3.98 -0.94
N GLU A 79 14.64 3.11 -0.71
CA GLU A 79 14.43 1.66 -0.53
C GLU A 79 13.53 1.34 0.67
N LEU A 80 13.64 2.12 1.74
CA LEU A 80 12.81 1.99 2.94
C LEU A 80 12.22 3.36 3.27
N SER A 81 10.92 3.41 3.48
CA SER A 81 10.21 4.61 3.93
C SER A 81 9.06 4.25 4.86
N VAL A 82 8.53 5.25 5.56
CA VAL A 82 7.34 5.13 6.41
C VAL A 82 6.18 5.86 5.75
N TRP A 83 5.05 5.19 5.67
CA TRP A 83 3.79 5.72 5.18
C TRP A 83 2.83 5.83 6.36
N THR A 84 2.46 7.08 6.67
CA THR A 84 1.53 7.40 7.76
C THR A 84 0.10 7.40 7.24
N PHE A 85 -0.72 6.52 7.80
CA PHE A 85 -2.16 6.46 7.55
C PHE A 85 -2.90 7.28 8.60
N GLU A 86 -3.99 7.90 8.19
CA GLU A 86 -4.85 8.73 9.03
C GLU A 86 -6.21 8.05 9.25
N SER A 87 -6.69 8.08 10.49
CA SER A 87 -8.01 7.53 10.84
C SER A 87 -9.15 8.38 10.28
N GLN A 88 -10.15 7.74 9.68
CA GLN A 88 -11.36 8.38 9.22
C GLN A 88 -12.42 8.42 10.34
N GLY A 89 -13.13 9.55 10.48
CA GLY A 89 -14.32 9.67 11.32
C GLY A 89 -14.13 10.15 12.77
N ASP A 90 -12.88 10.34 13.25
CA ASP A 90 -12.62 10.85 14.61
C ASP A 90 -12.65 12.38 14.69
N LEU A 91 -13.86 12.96 14.72
CA LEU A 91 -14.02 14.42 14.84
C LEU A 91 -13.78 14.96 16.26
N ILE A 92 -13.95 14.13 17.29
CA ILE A 92 -13.99 14.58 18.69
C ILE A 92 -12.59 14.64 19.32
N ASN A 93 -11.73 13.66 19.02
CA ASN A 93 -10.41 13.52 19.64
C ASN A 93 -9.26 13.88 18.69
N GLY A 94 -9.57 14.32 17.47
CA GLY A 94 -8.61 14.56 16.39
C GLY A 94 -8.19 13.28 15.66
N PRO A 95 -7.50 13.42 14.51
CA PRO A 95 -7.06 12.29 13.72
C PRO A 95 -5.98 11.49 14.44
N LEU A 96 -6.10 10.16 14.40
CA LEU A 96 -5.09 9.22 14.82
C LEU A 96 -4.21 8.84 13.62
N TYR A 97 -2.96 8.46 13.92
CA TYR A 97 -1.97 8.10 12.93
C TYR A 97 -1.47 6.67 13.09
N LEU A 98 -1.29 5.97 11.98
CA LEU A 98 -0.75 4.62 11.89
C LEU A 98 0.41 4.59 10.91
N ASP A 99 1.62 4.38 11.42
CA ASP A 99 2.83 4.31 10.61
C ASP A 99 3.08 2.88 10.13
N LEU A 100 3.20 2.71 8.81
CA LEU A 100 3.53 1.43 8.17
C LEU A 100 4.80 1.56 7.33
N GLY A 101 5.56 0.48 7.25
CA GLY A 101 6.75 0.40 6.43
C GLY A 101 6.40 0.22 4.96
N MET A 102 7.15 0.89 4.10
CA MET A 102 7.12 0.71 2.65
C MET A 102 8.52 0.36 2.18
N HIS A 103 8.67 -0.88 1.70
CA HIS A 103 9.90 -1.35 1.09
C HIS A 103 9.79 -1.24 -0.43
N VAL A 104 10.82 -0.71 -1.07
CA VAL A 104 10.86 -0.47 -2.50
C VAL A 104 12.03 -1.21 -3.12
N ALA A 105 11.74 -2.08 -4.06
CA ALA A 105 12.74 -2.77 -4.87
C ALA A 105 12.56 -2.44 -6.35
N ARG A 106 13.66 -2.23 -7.07
CA ARG A 106 13.62 -2.04 -8.52
C ARG A 106 14.25 -3.22 -9.24
N THR A 107 13.46 -3.89 -10.07
CA THR A 107 13.90 -5.03 -10.87
C THR A 107 13.62 -4.74 -12.33
N LYS A 108 14.66 -4.65 -13.16
CA LYS A 108 14.56 -4.27 -14.58
C LYS A 108 13.83 -2.92 -14.72
N CYS A 109 12.65 -2.90 -15.37
CA CYS A 109 11.81 -1.73 -15.57
C CYS A 109 10.59 -1.69 -14.63
N THR A 110 10.56 -2.54 -13.60
CA THR A 110 9.44 -2.66 -12.67
C THR A 110 9.85 -2.15 -11.29
N LEU A 111 9.05 -1.25 -10.74
CA LEU A 111 9.11 -0.85 -9.34
C LEU A 111 8.20 -1.75 -8.52
N SER A 112 8.73 -2.39 -7.48
CA SER A 112 8.00 -3.22 -6.54
C SER A 112 7.86 -2.46 -5.23
N LEU A 113 6.63 -2.23 -4.80
CA LEU A 113 6.28 -1.62 -3.53
C LEU A 113 5.71 -2.69 -2.61
N SER A 114 6.28 -2.85 -1.42
CA SER A 114 5.81 -3.81 -0.43
C SER A 114 5.42 -3.07 0.84
N ILE A 115 4.13 -3.04 1.13
CA ILE A 115 3.63 -2.51 2.41
C ILE A 115 3.77 -3.59 3.48
N TYR A 116 4.40 -3.23 4.60
CA TYR A 116 4.71 -4.15 5.69
C TYR A 116 4.68 -3.44 7.04
N CYS A 117 4.69 -4.22 8.12
CA CYS A 117 4.94 -3.70 9.45
C CYS A 117 5.85 -4.69 10.20
N PRO A 118 6.99 -4.25 10.77
CA PRO A 118 7.88 -5.13 11.53
C PRO A 118 7.18 -5.83 12.68
N PHE A 119 6.23 -5.14 13.34
CA PHE A 119 5.46 -5.66 14.46
C PHE A 119 3.98 -5.37 14.23
N TRP A 120 3.19 -6.41 13.99
CA TRP A 120 1.75 -6.27 13.82
C TRP A 120 1.01 -6.76 15.06
N MET A 121 0.23 -5.87 15.67
CA MET A 121 -0.64 -6.26 16.78
C MET A 121 -1.90 -6.93 16.24
N VAL A 122 -2.09 -8.19 16.60
CA VAL A 122 -3.30 -8.96 16.29
C VAL A 122 -4.14 -9.05 17.55
N ASN A 123 -5.33 -8.46 17.52
CA ASN A 123 -6.29 -8.56 18.61
C ASN A 123 -7.16 -9.80 18.46
N LYS A 124 -6.99 -10.79 19.33
CA LYS A 124 -7.84 -12.00 19.38
C LYS A 124 -8.86 -12.00 20.52
N THR A 125 -8.91 -10.92 21.29
CA THR A 125 -9.70 -10.86 22.53
C THR A 125 -11.12 -10.31 22.34
N GLY A 126 -11.40 -9.66 21.20
CA GLY A 126 -12.66 -8.98 20.95
C GLY A 126 -12.82 -7.65 21.71
N HIS A 127 -11.89 -7.28 22.59
CA HIS A 127 -11.90 -6.01 23.31
C HIS A 127 -11.12 -4.94 22.54
N MET A 128 -11.57 -3.69 22.59
CA MET A 128 -10.83 -2.58 21.97
C MET A 128 -9.44 -2.43 22.60
N LEU A 129 -8.39 -2.49 21.78
CA LEU A 129 -7.02 -2.18 22.20
C LEU A 129 -6.72 -0.72 21.93
N THR A 130 -6.04 -0.06 22.85
CA THR A 130 -5.63 1.34 22.69
C THR A 130 -4.15 1.46 23.00
N TYR A 131 -3.39 2.07 22.09
CA TYR A 131 -2.00 2.41 22.35
C TYR A 131 -1.94 3.58 23.33
N ARG A 132 -1.22 3.39 24.43
CA ARG A 132 -0.89 4.47 25.35
C ARG A 132 0.60 4.73 25.23
N VAL A 133 0.97 5.95 24.88
CA VAL A 133 2.35 6.38 24.97
C VAL A 133 2.72 6.40 26.44
N SER A 134 3.73 5.64 26.83
CA SER A 134 4.32 5.78 28.15
C SER A 134 5.12 7.07 28.15
N LEU A 135 4.65 8.07 28.88
CA LEU A 135 5.46 9.24 29.20
C LEU A 135 6.65 8.73 30.01
N LYS A 136 7.86 8.96 29.51
CA LYS A 136 9.10 8.72 30.25
C LYS A 136 9.32 9.80 31.28
#